data_AF-A0A8H7VVI8-F1
#
_entry.id   AF-A0A8H7VVI8-F1
#
_cell.length_a   1.000
_cell.length_b   1.000
_cell.length_c   1.000
_cell.angle_alpha   90.00
_cell.angle_beta   90.00
_cell.angle_gamma   90.00
#
_symmetry.space_group_name_H-M   'P 1'
#
loop_
_entity.id
_entity.type
_entity.pdbx_description
1 polymer ?
#
loop_
_entity_poly.entity_id
_entity_poly.type
_entity_poly.pdbx_seq_one_letter_code
_entity_poly.pdbx_strand_id
1 'polypeptide(L)'
;MSDKEQKAKTLYEEGKLAFSKGEYSSSIAKLGEACQLLDELNGVLAPANGDAFFLYGEALLQYAIQQNTVLGQSAQASAEAVEEQQEIEKEEQVESSNPLFQLDDDFETAWDILDIARVIFEKGEDKNTQLKLADVHLCLGDVSLETEKFNEALTDYEKAIEIKKSVLEEDNRELAEAHYKYALALEFSSDKANQALPELQKAVAVLKKKIETLEAGEGKGKGKQASDLSKKALDEIAEIKEIIPDMELKIEELSNRQATEKEAETLLKAMLGMGDGNKPMQISDATPVNDLSTLVKRKVKEVVKEEEAKDKKQKLDSTTLLQKTMVVVILQGRYAGKKAVVVRNHDEGTKDRPYGYAVVAGVERSPLKVTKAMGKKKTAKRSKVKPFVKIVNYNHMMPTRYGLELEQIKGTVSAETFKEPTQREDSKKVIKKLFEERYQTAPSEEHELHHSYRLWDISYNALNSDK
;
A
#
# COMPACT_ATOMS: atom_id res chain seq x y z
N MET A 1 -19.78 -2.60 36.66
CA MET A 1 -18.63 -2.58 35.74
C MET A 1 -17.75 -3.74 36.14
N SER A 2 -17.50 -4.68 35.24
CA SER A 2 -16.51 -5.74 35.48
C SER A 2 -15.11 -5.10 35.61
N ASP A 3 -14.20 -5.66 36.43
CA ASP A 3 -12.83 -5.14 36.56
C ASP A 3 -12.13 -5.00 35.19
N LYS A 4 -12.44 -5.92 34.25
CA LYS A 4 -11.98 -5.87 32.86
C LYS A 4 -12.50 -4.65 32.09
N GLU A 5 -13.76 -4.28 32.30
CA GLU A 5 -14.39 -3.16 31.60
C GLU A 5 -13.82 -1.81 32.07
N GLN A 6 -13.52 -1.68 33.36
CA GLN A 6 -12.82 -0.51 33.89
C GLN A 6 -11.40 -0.41 33.35
N LYS A 7 -10.67 -1.53 33.35
CA LYS A 7 -9.32 -1.59 32.79
C LYS A 7 -9.29 -1.19 31.31
N ALA A 8 -10.22 -1.70 30.50
CA ALA A 8 -10.33 -1.36 29.08
C ALA A 8 -10.56 0.14 28.86
N LYS A 9 -11.45 0.76 29.65
CA LYS A 9 -11.72 2.21 29.58
C LYS A 9 -10.50 3.04 29.96
N THR A 10 -9.81 2.65 31.03
CA THR A 10 -8.58 3.35 31.45
C THR A 10 -7.50 3.28 30.36
N LEU A 11 -7.24 2.10 29.81
CA LEU A 11 -6.25 1.91 28.74
C LEU A 11 -6.63 2.68 27.47
N TYR A 12 -7.91 2.72 27.13
CA TYR A 12 -8.40 3.52 25.99
C TYR A 12 -8.11 5.01 26.18
N GLU A 13 -8.41 5.58 27.35
CA GLU A 13 -8.15 6.99 27.64
C GLU A 13 -6.65 7.30 27.68
N GLU A 14 -5.83 6.43 28.28
CA GLU A 14 -4.38 6.57 28.29
C GLU A 14 -3.77 6.47 26.89
N GLY A 15 -4.28 5.55 26.05
CA GLY A 15 -3.88 5.37 24.67
C GLY A 15 -4.24 6.58 23.79
N LYS A 16 -5.43 7.14 24.00
CA LYS A 16 -5.88 8.38 23.36
C LYS A 16 -5.03 9.58 23.76
N LEU A 17 -4.65 9.68 25.04
CA LEU A 17 -3.76 10.73 25.52
C LEU A 17 -2.36 10.58 24.92
N ALA A 18 -1.82 9.36 24.83
CA ALA A 18 -0.55 9.10 24.15
C ALA A 18 -0.60 9.47 22.66
N PHE A 19 -1.70 9.14 21.96
CA PHE A 19 -1.91 9.53 20.57
C PHE A 19 -1.84 11.04 20.38
N SER A 20 -2.54 11.81 21.24
CA SER A 20 -2.53 13.28 21.17
C SER A 20 -1.16 13.93 21.41
N LYS A 21 -0.23 13.20 22.03
CA LYS A 21 1.16 13.63 22.25
C LYS A 21 2.10 13.25 21.11
N GLY A 22 1.63 12.49 20.12
CA GLY A 22 2.48 11.91 19.07
C GLY A 22 3.30 10.70 19.52
N GLU A 23 3.00 10.12 20.68
CA GLU A 23 3.67 8.92 21.21
C GLU A 23 2.99 7.65 20.64
N TYR A 24 3.07 7.45 19.32
CA TYR A 24 2.28 6.42 18.64
C TYR A 24 2.62 4.99 19.09
N SER A 25 3.88 4.69 19.38
CA SER A 25 4.30 3.37 19.90
C SER A 25 3.59 3.02 21.22
N SER A 26 3.56 3.96 22.16
CA SER A 26 2.88 3.80 23.44
C SER A 26 1.36 3.76 23.27
N SER A 27 0.82 4.54 22.32
CA SER A 27 -0.59 4.52 21.96
C SER A 27 -1.03 3.16 21.43
N ILE A 28 -0.30 2.60 20.47
CA ILE A 28 -0.55 1.27 19.87
C ILE A 28 -0.59 0.19 20.96
N ALA A 29 0.40 0.18 21.87
CA ALA A 29 0.44 -0.81 22.95
C ALA A 29 -0.81 -0.75 23.85
N LYS A 30 -1.20 0.45 24.29
CA LYS A 30 -2.34 0.65 25.19
C LYS A 30 -3.69 0.42 24.49
N LEU A 31 -3.84 0.93 23.27
CA LEU A 31 -5.06 0.78 22.47
C LEU A 31 -5.26 -0.67 21.99
N GLY A 32 -4.18 -1.38 21.66
CA GLY A 32 -4.23 -2.80 21.34
C GLY A 32 -4.74 -3.64 22.51
N GLU A 33 -4.21 -3.42 23.72
CA GLU A 33 -4.72 -4.09 24.93
C GLU A 33 -6.18 -3.70 25.25
N ALA A 34 -6.54 -2.42 25.05
CA ALA A 34 -7.92 -1.97 25.21
C ALA A 34 -8.87 -2.67 24.23
N CYS A 35 -8.51 -2.76 22.95
CA CYS A 35 -9.30 -3.44 21.92
C CYS A 35 -9.47 -4.93 22.23
N GLN A 36 -8.41 -5.60 22.70
CA GLN A 36 -8.48 -7.00 23.10
C GLN A 36 -9.48 -7.22 24.25
N LEU A 37 -9.41 -6.39 25.29
CA LEU A 37 -10.34 -6.49 26.42
C LEU A 37 -11.79 -6.18 26.00
N LEU A 38 -11.99 -5.23 25.10
CA LEU A 38 -13.31 -4.87 24.58
C LEU A 38 -13.91 -5.96 23.68
N ASP A 39 -13.08 -6.66 22.89
CA ASP A 39 -13.50 -7.82 22.11
C ASP A 39 -13.95 -8.97 23.02
N GLU A 40 -13.17 -9.30 24.06
CA GLU A 40 -13.56 -10.35 25.02
C GLU A 40 -14.89 -10.06 25.74
N LEU A 41 -15.23 -8.78 25.94
CA LEU A 41 -16.42 -8.37 26.67
C LEU A 41 -17.67 -8.28 25.78
N ASN A 42 -17.52 -7.69 24.60
CA ASN A 42 -18.66 -7.30 23.75
C ASN A 42 -18.70 -8.05 22.41
N GLY A 43 -17.59 -8.65 22.00
CA GLY A 43 -17.37 -9.23 20.68
C GLY A 43 -16.83 -8.23 19.65
N VAL A 44 -16.09 -8.74 18.65
CA VAL A 44 -15.35 -7.96 17.64
C VAL A 44 -16.20 -6.87 16.99
N LEU A 45 -17.43 -7.22 16.56
CA LEU A 45 -18.29 -6.32 15.77
C LEU A 45 -19.30 -5.53 16.60
N ALA A 46 -19.07 -5.38 17.91
CA ALA A 46 -19.94 -4.59 18.77
C ALA A 46 -19.83 -3.08 18.46
N PRO A 47 -20.95 -2.34 18.32
CA PRO A 47 -20.92 -0.89 18.08
C PRO A 47 -20.12 -0.08 19.10
N ALA A 48 -20.11 -0.52 20.36
CA ALA A 48 -19.37 0.12 21.44
C ALA A 48 -17.84 0.06 21.26
N ASN A 49 -17.34 -0.87 20.44
CA ASN A 49 -15.91 -1.07 20.23
C ASN A 49 -15.38 -0.28 19.03
N GLY A 50 -16.27 0.27 18.17
CA GLY A 50 -15.87 0.93 16.91
C GLY A 50 -14.87 2.07 17.12
N ASP A 51 -15.08 2.89 18.15
CA ASP A 51 -14.20 4.03 18.47
C ASP A 51 -12.80 3.59 18.92
N ALA A 52 -12.70 2.44 19.58
CA ALA A 52 -11.42 1.87 20.01
C ALA A 52 -10.64 1.30 18.82
N PHE A 53 -11.31 0.52 17.96
CA PHE A 53 -10.70 -0.01 16.75
C PHE A 53 -10.27 1.09 15.77
N PHE A 54 -11.11 2.12 15.58
CA PHE A 54 -10.76 3.23 14.71
C PHE A 54 -9.49 3.96 15.18
N LEU A 55 -9.45 4.37 16.46
CA LEU A 55 -8.29 5.07 17.01
C LEU A 55 -7.03 4.20 17.02
N TYR A 56 -7.19 2.89 17.23
CA TYR A 56 -6.08 1.95 17.15
C TYR A 56 -5.52 1.84 15.72
N GLY A 57 -6.39 1.71 14.72
CA GLY A 57 -6.00 1.67 13.31
C GLY A 57 -5.35 2.98 12.85
N GLU A 58 -5.86 4.12 13.32
CA GLU A 58 -5.27 5.43 13.06
C GLU A 58 -3.87 5.56 13.70
N ALA A 59 -3.68 5.06 14.94
CA ALA A 59 -2.37 5.03 15.60
C ALA A 59 -1.34 4.18 14.85
N LEU A 60 -1.76 3.02 14.33
CA LEU A 60 -0.92 2.16 13.49
C LEU A 60 -0.51 2.87 12.19
N LEU A 61 -1.46 3.51 11.51
CA LEU A 61 -1.20 4.28 10.29
C LEU A 61 -0.17 5.40 10.54
N GLN A 62 -0.39 6.23 11.57
CA GLN A 62 0.51 7.34 11.87
C GLN A 62 1.91 6.87 12.28
N TYR A 63 2.01 5.77 13.02
CA TYR A 63 3.28 5.14 13.33
C TYR A 63 4.01 4.66 12.07
N ALA A 64 3.30 3.98 11.16
CA ALA A 64 3.86 3.51 9.90
C ALA A 64 4.40 4.67 9.04
N ILE A 65 3.63 5.76 8.92
CA ILE A 65 4.05 6.98 8.22
C ILE A 65 5.30 7.58 8.88
N GLN A 66 5.35 7.64 10.22
CA GLN A 66 6.50 8.16 10.95
C GLN A 66 7.76 7.34 10.68
N GLN A 67 7.67 5.99 10.69
CA GLN A 67 8.81 5.12 10.39
C GLN A 67 9.31 5.32 8.94
N ASN A 68 8.39 5.37 7.98
CA ASN A 68 8.72 5.58 6.57
C ASN A 68 9.35 6.95 6.30
N THR A 69 8.87 8.00 6.96
CA THR A 69 9.39 9.37 6.80
C THR A 69 10.82 9.51 7.36
N VAL A 70 11.10 8.89 8.52
CA VAL A 70 12.44 8.89 9.14
C VAL A 70 13.44 8.13 8.27
N LEU A 71 13.02 7.01 7.68
CA LEU A 71 13.84 6.26 6.72
C LEU A 71 14.08 7.08 5.43
N GLY A 72 13.08 7.81 4.93
CA GLY A 72 13.20 8.70 3.77
C GLY A 72 14.17 9.86 3.97
N GLN A 73 14.19 10.46 5.16
CA GLN A 73 15.19 11.49 5.52
C GLN A 73 16.58 10.89 5.73
N SER A 74 16.68 9.68 6.27
CA SER A 74 17.96 8.97 6.41
C SER A 74 18.57 8.57 5.05
N ALA A 75 17.75 8.33 4.03
CA ALA A 75 18.19 8.06 2.66
C ALA A 75 18.69 9.32 1.93
N GLN A 76 18.21 10.52 2.29
CA GLN A 76 18.76 11.79 1.80
C GLN A 76 20.01 12.24 2.60
N ALA A 77 20.15 11.79 3.85
CA ALA A 77 21.31 12.08 4.70
C ALA A 77 22.49 11.12 4.52
N SER A 78 22.32 9.98 3.82
CA SER A 78 23.41 9.03 3.56
C SER A 78 24.29 9.41 2.36
N ALA A 79 24.82 10.63 2.36
CA ALA A 79 26.00 11.03 1.59
C ALA A 79 27.18 11.50 2.47
N GLU A 80 26.99 11.73 3.78
CA GLU A 80 28.10 12.08 4.68
C GLU A 80 27.97 11.42 6.07
N ALA A 81 28.67 10.30 6.22
CA ALA A 81 29.33 9.77 7.42
C ALA A 81 28.53 9.38 8.70
N VAL A 82 28.51 8.05 8.88
CA VAL A 82 28.91 7.23 10.06
C VAL A 82 28.00 7.16 11.30
N GLU A 83 27.71 5.89 11.63
CA GLU A 83 27.36 5.28 12.92
C GLU A 83 27.45 6.15 14.17
N GLU A 84 26.32 6.33 14.85
CA GLU A 84 26.11 5.97 16.26
C GLU A 84 24.70 6.40 16.68
N GLN A 85 23.85 5.42 17.00
CA GLN A 85 22.92 5.42 18.15
C GLN A 85 22.01 4.19 18.05
N GLN A 86 22.60 3.04 18.39
CA GLN A 86 21.88 2.01 19.15
C GLN A 86 22.08 2.32 20.64
N GLU A 87 21.09 1.95 21.44
CA GLU A 87 21.01 2.01 22.92
C GLU A 87 20.33 3.26 23.51
N ILE A 88 18.99 3.18 23.56
CA ILE A 88 18.02 3.44 24.65
C ILE A 88 16.67 3.30 23.88
N GLU A 89 15.87 2.23 23.95
CA GLU A 89 15.16 1.66 25.10
C GLU A 89 14.96 0.15 24.89
N LYS A 90 15.55 -0.67 25.76
CA LYS A 90 15.00 -1.96 26.15
C LYS A 90 14.22 -1.69 27.45
N GLU A 91 13.01 -2.24 27.54
CA GLU A 91 11.93 -2.02 28.54
C GLU A 91 10.85 -1.13 27.92
N GLU A 92 9.68 -1.59 27.45
CA GLU A 92 8.85 -2.76 27.77
C GLU A 92 8.35 -3.43 26.48
N GLN A 93 8.83 -4.63 26.14
CA GLN A 93 8.10 -5.51 25.22
C GLN A 93 7.03 -6.24 26.04
N VAL A 94 5.81 -5.70 26.01
CA VAL A 94 4.64 -6.51 26.33
C VAL A 94 4.41 -7.41 25.13
N GLU A 95 4.84 -8.67 25.21
CA GLU A 95 4.39 -9.73 24.31
C GLU A 95 2.86 -9.80 24.41
N SER A 96 2.16 -9.10 23.51
CA SER A 96 0.74 -9.35 23.29
C SER A 96 0.65 -10.74 22.65
N SER A 97 0.01 -11.67 23.37
CA SER A 97 -0.04 -13.10 23.03
C SER A 97 -1.16 -13.41 22.01
N ASN A 98 -1.46 -12.49 21.11
CA ASN A 98 -2.56 -12.61 20.15
C ASN A 98 -2.06 -12.43 18.70
N PRO A 99 -2.30 -13.40 17.79
CA PRO A 99 -1.92 -13.34 16.37
C PRO A 99 -2.46 -12.12 15.58
N LEU A 100 -3.43 -11.38 16.14
CA LEU A 100 -4.09 -10.26 15.46
C LEU A 100 -3.31 -8.92 15.54
N PHE A 101 -2.23 -8.87 16.32
CA PHE A 101 -1.49 -7.64 16.60
C PHE A 101 0.04 -7.81 16.46
N GLN A 102 0.48 -8.57 15.44
CA GLN A 102 1.90 -8.70 15.10
C GLN A 102 2.34 -7.55 14.18
N LEU A 103 3.37 -6.81 14.63
CA LEU A 103 3.99 -5.63 14.01
C LEU A 103 4.86 -5.95 12.77
N ASP A 104 4.45 -6.91 11.93
CA ASP A 104 5.28 -7.35 10.80
C ASP A 104 4.81 -6.82 9.42
N ASP A 105 3.71 -6.06 9.35
CA ASP A 105 3.36 -5.19 8.21
C ASP A 105 2.41 -4.07 8.67
N ASP A 106 2.95 -2.90 9.02
CA ASP A 106 2.23 -1.84 9.75
C ASP A 106 1.01 -1.27 8.99
N PHE A 107 1.08 -1.15 7.65
CA PHE A 107 -0.04 -0.64 6.84
C PHE A 107 -1.14 -1.68 6.59
N GLU A 108 -0.78 -2.96 6.41
CA GLU A 108 -1.79 -4.02 6.23
C GLU A 108 -2.57 -4.23 7.53
N THR A 109 -1.86 -4.22 8.66
CA THR A 109 -2.48 -4.30 10.00
C THR A 109 -3.37 -3.07 10.25
N ALA A 110 -2.92 -1.86 9.90
CA ALA A 110 -3.76 -0.66 9.98
C ALA A 110 -5.03 -0.79 9.13
N TRP A 111 -4.91 -1.29 7.89
CA TRP A 111 -6.05 -1.50 6.99
C TRP A 111 -7.05 -2.51 7.56
N ASP A 112 -6.59 -3.66 8.06
CA ASP A 112 -7.47 -4.70 8.63
C ASP A 112 -8.26 -4.18 9.84
N ILE A 113 -7.60 -3.43 10.73
CA ILE A 113 -8.24 -2.84 11.91
C ILE A 113 -9.23 -1.74 11.51
N LEU A 114 -8.87 -0.88 10.55
CA LEU A 114 -9.78 0.14 10.03
C LEU A 114 -10.97 -0.47 9.30
N ASP A 115 -10.81 -1.60 8.61
CA ASP A 115 -11.92 -2.31 7.96
C ASP A 115 -12.90 -2.88 8.99
N ILE A 116 -12.41 -3.39 10.12
CA ILE A 116 -13.28 -3.78 11.25
C ILE A 116 -14.08 -2.57 11.73
N ALA A 117 -13.44 -1.42 11.92
CA ALA A 117 -14.14 -0.18 12.32
C ALA A 117 -15.19 0.25 11.28
N ARG A 118 -14.86 0.15 9.98
CA ARG A 118 -15.80 0.42 8.88
C ARG A 118 -17.04 -0.46 8.98
N VAL A 119 -16.88 -1.77 9.10
CA VAL A 119 -17.99 -2.74 9.21
C VAL A 119 -18.85 -2.49 10.46
N ILE A 120 -18.25 -2.00 11.54
CA ILE A 120 -18.98 -1.62 12.75
C ILE A 120 -19.85 -0.38 12.50
N PHE A 121 -19.28 0.68 11.90
CA PHE A 121 -20.00 1.93 11.67
C PHE A 121 -20.97 1.89 10.49
N GLU A 122 -20.77 1.02 9.49
CA GLU A 122 -21.72 0.80 8.39
C GLU A 122 -23.12 0.38 8.89
N LYS A 123 -23.21 -0.20 10.09
CA LYS A 123 -24.48 -0.64 10.68
C LYS A 123 -25.27 0.48 11.35
N GLY A 124 -24.67 1.63 11.61
CA GLY A 124 -25.30 2.74 12.31
C GLY A 124 -25.76 3.84 11.36
N GLU A 125 -27.02 4.24 11.46
CA GLU A 125 -27.62 5.31 10.64
C GLU A 125 -27.56 6.69 11.31
N ASP A 126 -27.06 6.77 12.55
CA ASP A 126 -26.96 8.04 13.28
C ASP A 126 -25.97 9.00 12.63
N LYS A 127 -26.29 10.30 12.65
CA LYS A 127 -25.41 11.37 12.15
C LYS A 127 -23.96 11.24 12.65
N ASN A 128 -23.77 10.98 13.94
CA ASN A 128 -22.44 10.81 14.53
C ASN A 128 -21.71 9.57 14.00
N THR A 129 -22.44 8.46 13.81
CA THR A 129 -21.88 7.21 13.29
C THR A 129 -21.50 7.34 11.82
N GLN A 130 -22.31 8.07 11.03
CA GLN A 130 -21.99 8.38 9.64
C GLN A 130 -20.74 9.26 9.51
N LEU A 131 -20.56 10.25 10.40
CA LEU A 131 -19.32 11.04 10.41
C LEU A 131 -18.10 10.18 10.72
N LYS A 132 -18.18 9.32 11.73
CA LYS A 132 -17.11 8.37 12.04
C LYS A 132 -16.82 7.42 10.87
N LEU A 133 -17.85 6.93 10.19
CA LEU A 133 -17.69 6.11 8.98
C LEU A 133 -16.95 6.87 7.87
N ALA A 134 -17.26 8.17 7.70
CA ALA A 134 -16.54 9.00 6.74
C ALA A 134 -15.07 9.18 7.13
N ASP A 135 -14.77 9.37 8.41
CA ASP A 135 -13.39 9.47 8.90
C ASP A 135 -12.62 8.15 8.73
N VAL A 136 -13.28 7.00 8.92
CA VAL A 136 -12.69 5.68 8.60
C VAL A 136 -12.34 5.58 7.11
N HIS A 137 -13.23 6.03 6.22
CA HIS A 137 -12.93 6.07 4.79
C HIS A 137 -11.78 7.02 4.44
N LEU A 138 -11.63 8.16 5.14
CA LEU A 138 -10.46 9.03 4.98
C LEU A 138 -9.17 8.29 5.38
N CYS A 139 -9.15 7.61 6.53
CA CYS A 139 -7.98 6.85 6.98
C CYS A 139 -7.65 5.67 6.05
N LEU A 140 -8.65 4.95 5.54
CA LEU A 140 -8.44 3.89 4.54
C LEU A 140 -7.88 4.45 3.22
N GLY A 141 -8.34 5.65 2.83
CA GLY A 141 -7.77 6.40 1.72
C GLY A 141 -6.31 6.77 1.95
N ASP A 142 -5.97 7.22 3.16
CA ASP A 142 -4.59 7.56 3.56
C ASP A 142 -3.68 6.32 3.52
N VAL A 143 -4.12 5.16 4.04
CA VAL A 143 -3.38 3.88 3.92
C VAL A 143 -3.15 3.52 2.44
N SER A 144 -4.16 3.68 1.60
CA SER A 144 -4.08 3.37 0.18
C SER A 144 -3.16 4.34 -0.57
N LEU A 145 -3.13 5.61 -0.16
CA LEU A 145 -2.23 6.62 -0.73
C LEU A 145 -0.76 6.30 -0.39
N GLU A 146 -0.47 5.97 0.86
CA GLU A 146 0.88 5.59 1.33
C GLU A 146 1.38 4.28 0.70
N THR A 147 0.46 3.38 0.35
CA THR A 147 0.78 2.12 -0.35
C THR A 147 0.73 2.23 -1.89
N GLU A 148 0.66 3.45 -2.43
CA GLU A 148 0.63 3.78 -3.87
C GLU A 148 -0.59 3.20 -4.64
N LYS A 149 -1.65 2.80 -3.93
CA LYS A 149 -2.90 2.31 -4.49
C LYS A 149 -3.86 3.47 -4.79
N PHE A 150 -3.44 4.39 -5.65
CA PHE A 150 -4.15 5.66 -5.89
C PHE A 150 -5.63 5.50 -6.30
N ASN A 151 -5.97 4.49 -7.12
CA ASN A 151 -7.36 4.27 -7.53
C ASN A 151 -8.26 3.85 -6.36
N GLU A 152 -7.74 3.06 -5.43
CA GLU A 152 -8.45 2.64 -4.22
C GLU A 152 -8.60 3.85 -3.28
N ALA A 153 -7.52 4.62 -3.08
CA ALA A 153 -7.53 5.85 -2.30
C ALA A 153 -8.60 6.84 -2.78
N LEU A 154 -8.65 7.10 -4.10
CA LEU A 154 -9.67 7.97 -4.71
C LEU A 154 -11.09 7.48 -4.43
N THR A 155 -11.32 6.17 -4.49
CA THR A 155 -12.64 5.57 -4.25
C THR A 155 -13.08 5.77 -2.80
N ASP A 156 -12.17 5.62 -1.85
CA ASP A 156 -12.50 5.78 -0.43
C ASP A 156 -12.66 7.24 -0.02
N TYR A 157 -11.83 8.15 -0.54
CA TYR A 157 -12.03 9.58 -0.37
C TYR A 157 -13.36 10.08 -0.96
N GLU A 158 -13.77 9.57 -2.14
CA GLU A 158 -15.07 9.91 -2.73
C GLU A 158 -16.24 9.51 -1.82
N LYS A 159 -16.21 8.30 -1.23
CA LYS A 159 -17.21 7.86 -0.25
C LYS A 159 -17.23 8.75 0.99
N ALA A 160 -16.06 9.10 1.53
CA ALA A 160 -15.97 9.99 2.68
C ALA A 160 -16.60 11.36 2.38
N ILE A 161 -16.30 11.94 1.21
CA ILE A 161 -16.87 13.20 0.74
C ILE A 161 -18.40 13.09 0.57
N GLU A 162 -18.90 12.00 -0.01
CA GLU A 162 -20.34 11.77 -0.19
C GLU A 162 -21.07 11.74 1.16
N ILE A 163 -20.54 10.98 2.12
CA ILE A 163 -21.10 10.90 3.47
C ILE A 163 -21.05 12.28 4.16
N LYS A 164 -19.88 12.95 4.17
CA LYS A 164 -19.72 14.28 4.80
C LYS A 164 -20.66 15.32 4.18
N LYS A 165 -20.85 15.32 2.86
CA LYS A 165 -21.80 16.23 2.18
C LYS A 165 -23.25 15.98 2.56
N SER A 166 -23.63 14.73 2.83
CA SER A 166 -25.01 14.40 3.23
C SER A 166 -25.33 14.79 4.68
N VAL A 167 -24.31 14.90 5.52
CA VAL A 167 -24.46 15.06 6.98
C VAL A 167 -24.08 16.45 7.51
N LEU A 168 -23.05 17.07 6.91
CA LEU A 168 -22.47 18.35 7.34
C LEU A 168 -23.03 19.53 6.53
N GLU A 169 -22.86 20.73 7.08
CA GLU A 169 -23.10 21.98 6.37
C GLU A 169 -22.02 22.20 5.30
N GLU A 170 -22.37 22.91 4.22
CA GLU A 170 -21.49 23.11 3.07
C GLU A 170 -20.20 23.88 3.40
N ASP A 171 -20.17 24.63 4.50
CA ASP A 171 -19.05 25.42 5.01
C ASP A 171 -18.24 24.70 6.10
N ASN A 172 -18.48 23.41 6.35
CA ASN A 172 -17.77 22.70 7.41
C ASN A 172 -16.29 22.42 7.05
N ARG A 173 -15.37 22.69 7.99
CA ARG A 173 -13.92 22.45 7.84
C ARG A 173 -13.58 20.99 7.50
N GLU A 174 -14.29 20.02 8.06
CA GLU A 174 -14.07 18.60 7.78
C GLU A 174 -14.33 18.24 6.31
N LEU A 175 -15.23 18.98 5.65
CA LEU A 175 -15.48 18.81 4.21
C LEU A 175 -14.32 19.39 3.39
N ALA A 176 -13.73 20.49 3.83
CA ALA A 176 -12.53 21.05 3.20
C ALA A 176 -11.33 20.10 3.32
N GLU A 177 -11.12 19.49 4.49
CA GLU A 177 -10.07 18.48 4.70
C GLU A 177 -10.23 17.29 3.75
N ALA A 178 -11.46 16.75 3.62
CA ALA A 178 -11.72 15.63 2.73
C ALA A 178 -11.43 15.98 1.26
N HIS A 179 -11.82 17.17 0.81
CA HIS A 179 -11.50 17.67 -0.54
C HIS A 179 -9.99 17.88 -0.75
N TYR A 180 -9.27 18.34 0.27
CA TYR A 180 -7.82 18.48 0.22
C TYR A 180 -7.11 17.13 0.08
N LYS A 181 -7.44 16.15 0.92
CA LYS A 181 -6.88 14.79 0.84
C LYS A 181 -7.17 14.12 -0.51
N TYR A 182 -8.40 14.29 -1.02
CA TYR A 182 -8.77 13.80 -2.35
C TYR A 182 -7.95 14.47 -3.46
N ALA A 183 -7.73 15.79 -3.39
CA ALA A 183 -6.90 16.51 -4.35
C ALA A 183 -5.46 16.00 -4.35
N LEU A 184 -4.87 15.73 -3.18
CA LEU A 184 -3.53 15.13 -3.07
C LEU A 184 -3.45 13.79 -3.78
N ALA A 185 -4.43 12.90 -3.58
CA ALA A 185 -4.48 11.61 -4.28
C ALA A 185 -4.65 11.74 -5.80
N LEU A 186 -5.42 12.75 -6.25
CA LEU A 186 -5.58 13.03 -7.68
C LEU A 186 -4.26 13.46 -8.34
N GLU A 187 -3.36 14.14 -7.62
CA GLU A 187 -2.06 14.56 -8.17
C GLU A 187 -1.18 13.40 -8.60
N PHE A 188 -1.28 12.26 -7.92
CA PHE A 188 -0.51 11.04 -8.23
C PHE A 188 -1.20 10.15 -9.28
N SER A 189 -2.48 10.40 -9.59
CA SER A 189 -3.21 9.68 -10.64
C SER A 189 -2.87 10.26 -12.01
N SER A 190 -2.22 9.43 -12.85
CA SER A 190 -1.80 9.82 -14.21
C SER A 190 -2.95 10.27 -15.12
N ASP A 191 -4.15 9.75 -14.91
CA ASP A 191 -5.34 9.97 -15.74
C ASP A 191 -6.24 11.08 -15.19
N LYS A 192 -6.19 11.36 -13.88
CA LYS A 192 -7.09 12.31 -13.20
C LYS A 192 -6.38 13.51 -12.58
N ALA A 193 -5.07 13.68 -12.76
CA ALA A 193 -4.31 14.84 -12.25
C ALA A 193 -4.94 16.20 -12.62
N ASN A 194 -5.63 16.30 -13.76
CA ASN A 194 -6.34 17.51 -14.17
C ASN A 194 -7.50 17.90 -13.23
N GLN A 195 -8.04 16.94 -12.46
CA GLN A 195 -9.13 17.14 -11.50
C GLN A 195 -8.65 17.62 -10.12
N ALA A 196 -7.34 17.56 -9.83
CA ALA A 196 -6.81 17.98 -8.52
C ALA A 196 -7.05 19.47 -8.23
N LEU A 197 -6.76 20.33 -9.22
CA LEU A 197 -6.92 21.79 -9.10
C LEU A 197 -8.36 22.22 -8.76
N PRO A 198 -9.42 21.77 -9.47
CA PRO A 198 -10.79 22.16 -9.12
C PRO A 198 -11.24 21.62 -7.75
N GLU A 199 -10.75 20.47 -7.30
CA GLU A 199 -11.06 19.95 -5.95
C GLU A 199 -10.37 20.77 -4.85
N LEU A 200 -9.11 21.17 -5.07
CA LEU A 200 -8.39 22.05 -4.15
C LEU A 200 -9.04 23.44 -4.04
N GLN A 201 -9.54 23.98 -5.16
CA GLN A 201 -10.31 25.21 -5.17
C GLN A 201 -11.62 25.11 -4.38
N LYS A 202 -12.31 23.96 -4.44
CA LYS A 202 -13.51 23.71 -3.61
C LYS A 202 -13.15 23.73 -2.12
N ALA A 203 -12.06 23.09 -1.73
CA ALA A 203 -11.61 23.07 -0.34
C ALA A 203 -11.35 24.49 0.21
N VAL A 204 -10.62 25.32 -0.54
CA VAL A 204 -10.40 26.74 -0.16
C VAL A 204 -11.70 27.54 -0.12
N ALA A 205 -12.64 27.29 -1.06
CA ALA A 205 -13.93 27.97 -1.07
C ALA A 205 -14.78 27.64 0.17
N VAL A 206 -14.76 26.37 0.62
CA VAL A 206 -15.43 25.93 1.87
C VAL A 206 -14.85 26.68 3.07
N LEU A 207 -13.52 26.75 3.19
CA LEU A 207 -12.85 27.46 4.30
C LEU A 207 -13.13 28.96 4.30
N LYS A 208 -13.13 29.61 3.12
CA LYS A 208 -13.49 31.05 3.00
C LYS A 208 -14.94 31.30 3.40
N LYS A 209 -15.87 30.46 2.93
CA LYS A 209 -17.28 30.53 3.34
C LYS A 209 -17.44 30.29 4.85
N LYS A 210 -16.60 29.45 5.46
CA LYS A 210 -16.59 29.26 6.93
C LYS A 210 -16.17 30.52 7.68
N ILE A 211 -15.12 31.21 7.23
CA ILE A 211 -14.72 32.50 7.81
C ILE A 211 -15.88 33.50 7.68
N GLU A 212 -16.48 33.61 6.49
CA GLU A 212 -17.59 34.54 6.27
C GLU A 212 -18.80 34.25 7.17
N THR A 213 -19.16 32.97 7.36
CA THR A 213 -20.28 32.58 8.24
C THR A 213 -19.97 32.80 9.72
N LEU A 214 -18.73 32.56 10.18
CA LEU A 214 -18.31 32.85 11.55
C LEU A 214 -18.26 34.36 11.83
N GLU A 215 -17.81 35.14 10.85
CA GLU A 215 -17.80 36.61 10.92
C GLU A 215 -19.24 37.19 10.84
N ALA A 216 -20.17 36.55 10.10
CA ALA A 216 -21.55 37.01 9.94
C ALA A 216 -22.55 36.46 11.00
N GLY A 217 -22.30 35.28 11.56
CA GLY A 217 -23.21 34.51 12.43
C GLY A 217 -23.52 35.19 13.76
N GLU A 218 -22.68 36.10 14.22
CA GLU A 218 -22.93 36.91 15.43
C GLU A 218 -23.60 38.27 15.14
N GLY A 219 -23.96 38.55 13.88
CA GLY A 219 -24.59 39.79 13.42
C GLY A 219 -26.11 39.94 13.65
N LYS A 220 -26.76 39.05 14.41
CA LYS A 220 -28.21 39.15 14.74
C LYS A 220 -28.52 39.83 16.08
N GLY A 221 -27.60 40.64 16.59
CA GLY A 221 -27.87 41.61 17.66
C GLY A 221 -27.48 43.01 17.21
N LYS A 222 -28.43 43.94 17.10
CA LYS A 222 -28.12 45.35 16.87
C LYS A 222 -27.24 45.87 18.01
N GLY A 223 -25.94 46.07 17.75
CA GLY A 223 -25.09 46.96 18.54
C GLY A 223 -23.98 46.33 19.39
N LYS A 224 -23.16 45.43 18.85
CA LYS A 224 -21.85 45.07 19.44
C LYS A 224 -20.74 45.16 18.39
N GLN A 225 -19.60 45.73 18.78
CA GLN A 225 -18.40 45.89 17.94
C GLN A 225 -17.70 44.53 17.74
N ALA A 226 -16.77 44.46 16.79
CA ALA A 226 -15.94 43.28 16.45
C ALA A 226 -15.16 42.62 17.62
N SER A 227 -15.25 43.18 18.83
CA SER A 227 -14.65 42.67 20.07
C SER A 227 -15.48 41.61 20.80
N ASP A 228 -16.68 41.27 20.33
CA ASP A 228 -17.59 40.31 20.98
C ASP A 228 -17.64 38.92 20.31
N LEU A 229 -16.76 38.66 19.33
CA LEU A 229 -16.56 37.30 18.80
C LEU A 229 -16.15 36.37 19.94
N SER A 230 -16.86 35.24 20.08
CA SER A 230 -16.48 34.25 21.09
C SER A 230 -15.01 33.84 20.89
N LYS A 231 -14.25 33.69 21.98
CA LYS A 231 -12.82 33.30 21.88
C LYS A 231 -12.61 32.09 20.98
N LYS A 232 -13.53 31.10 21.06
CA LYS A 232 -13.51 29.91 20.21
C LYS A 232 -13.66 30.21 18.72
N ALA A 233 -14.52 31.15 18.33
CA ALA A 233 -14.69 31.54 16.93
C ALA A 233 -13.48 32.34 16.42
N LEU A 234 -12.87 33.17 17.27
CA LEU A 234 -11.62 33.88 16.93
C LEU A 234 -10.47 32.90 16.73
N ASP A 235 -10.33 31.93 17.62
CA ASP A 235 -9.30 30.88 17.53
C ASP A 235 -9.50 30.05 16.24
N GLU A 236 -10.75 29.63 15.93
CA GLU A 236 -11.07 28.90 14.70
C GLU A 236 -10.79 29.73 13.43
N ILE A 237 -11.16 31.01 13.41
CA ILE A 237 -10.84 31.91 12.28
C ILE A 237 -9.33 32.07 12.11
N ALA A 238 -8.57 32.17 13.21
CA ALA A 238 -7.12 32.28 13.16
C ALA A 238 -6.49 31.02 12.54
N GLU A 239 -6.88 29.82 12.99
CA GLU A 239 -6.41 28.55 12.43
C GLU A 239 -6.73 28.43 10.93
N ILE A 240 -7.95 28.78 10.51
CA ILE A 240 -8.32 28.70 9.09
C ILE A 240 -7.52 29.69 8.25
N LYS A 241 -7.26 30.90 8.77
CA LYS A 241 -6.44 31.92 8.09
C LYS A 241 -4.98 31.52 7.96
N GLU A 242 -4.47 30.65 8.82
CA GLU A 242 -3.11 30.10 8.71
C GLU A 242 -3.00 29.03 7.60
N ILE A 243 -4.05 28.24 7.36
CA ILE A 243 -4.02 27.12 6.39
C ILE A 243 -4.31 27.58 4.95
N ILE A 244 -5.17 28.59 4.76
CA ILE A 244 -5.57 29.07 3.41
C ILE A 244 -4.36 29.43 2.53
N PRO A 245 -3.35 30.20 3.00
CA PRO A 245 -2.20 30.56 2.18
C PRO A 245 -1.45 29.35 1.61
N ASP A 246 -1.24 28.30 2.41
CA ASP A 246 -0.55 27.09 1.97
C ASP A 246 -1.33 26.35 0.88
N MET A 247 -2.66 26.29 1.02
CA MET A 247 -3.53 25.72 -0.02
C MET A 247 -3.55 26.58 -1.29
N GLU A 248 -3.52 27.91 -1.17
CA GLU A 248 -3.47 28.83 -2.30
C GLU A 248 -2.14 28.74 -3.06
N LEU A 249 -1.02 28.60 -2.34
CA LEU A 249 0.28 28.32 -2.94
C LEU A 249 0.26 27.01 -3.73
N LYS A 250 -0.39 25.97 -3.20
CA LYS A 250 -0.55 24.70 -3.90
C LYS A 250 -1.43 24.83 -5.15
N ILE A 251 -2.48 25.64 -5.11
CA ILE A 251 -3.30 25.97 -6.30
C ILE A 251 -2.44 26.66 -7.37
N GLU A 252 -1.60 27.62 -6.97
CA GLU A 252 -0.71 28.33 -7.90
C GLU A 252 0.31 27.39 -8.54
N GLU A 253 0.93 26.49 -7.74
CA GLU A 253 1.84 25.46 -8.23
C GLU A 253 1.17 24.56 -9.29
N LEU A 254 -0.01 24.01 -8.97
CA LEU A 254 -0.76 23.15 -9.89
C LEU A 254 -1.22 23.88 -11.14
N SER A 255 -1.61 25.15 -11.02
CA SER A 255 -2.02 25.98 -12.15
C SER A 255 -0.85 26.20 -13.12
N ASN A 256 0.34 26.51 -12.58
CA ASN A 256 1.55 26.70 -13.38
C ASN A 256 2.00 25.38 -14.04
N ARG A 257 1.91 24.26 -13.32
CA ARG A 257 2.19 22.92 -13.88
C ARG A 257 1.26 22.58 -15.04
N GLN A 258 -0.05 22.76 -14.88
CA GLN A 258 -1.01 22.52 -15.96
C GLN A 258 -0.82 23.45 -17.16
N ALA A 259 -0.40 24.71 -16.94
CA ALA A 259 -0.09 25.63 -18.03
C ALA A 259 1.13 25.15 -18.85
N THR A 260 2.20 24.72 -18.17
CA THR A 260 3.40 24.21 -18.86
C THR A 260 3.14 22.88 -19.58
N GLU A 261 2.35 21.98 -19.00
CA GLU A 261 1.91 20.74 -19.66
C GLU A 261 1.09 21.02 -20.92
N LYS A 262 0.13 21.97 -20.86
CA LYS A 262 -0.67 22.38 -22.02
C LYS A 262 0.19 23.03 -23.11
N GLU A 263 1.13 23.89 -22.73
CA GLU A 263 2.07 24.48 -23.68
C GLU A 263 2.94 23.41 -24.35
N ALA A 264 3.47 22.46 -23.58
CA ALA A 264 4.23 21.33 -24.10
C ALA A 264 3.39 20.44 -25.05
N GLU A 265 2.13 20.16 -24.70
CA GLU A 265 1.19 19.44 -25.58
C GLU A 265 0.93 20.20 -26.88
N THR A 266 0.74 21.53 -26.83
CA THR A 266 0.54 22.34 -28.04
C THR A 266 1.77 22.37 -28.94
N LEU A 267 2.97 22.46 -28.36
CA LEU A 267 4.24 22.40 -29.09
C LEU A 267 4.46 21.01 -29.70
N LEU A 268 4.19 19.94 -28.95
CA LEU A 268 4.30 18.56 -29.43
C LEU A 268 3.29 18.30 -30.57
N LYS A 269 2.05 18.78 -30.43
CA LYS A 269 1.02 18.68 -31.47
C LYS A 269 1.38 19.50 -32.71
N ALA A 270 2.00 20.67 -32.55
CA ALA A 270 2.51 21.46 -33.67
C ALA A 270 3.67 20.74 -34.39
N MET A 271 4.60 20.12 -33.65
CA MET A 271 5.70 19.34 -34.23
C MET A 271 5.23 18.08 -34.96
N LEU A 272 4.28 17.33 -34.38
CA LEU A 272 3.68 16.13 -35.01
C LEU A 272 2.70 16.47 -36.14
N GLY A 273 2.10 17.67 -36.11
CA GLY A 273 1.18 18.19 -37.12
C GLY A 273 1.86 18.74 -38.39
N MET A 274 3.19 18.88 -38.42
CA MET A 274 3.95 19.31 -39.61
C MET A 274 4.20 18.18 -40.63
N GLY A 275 3.43 17.09 -40.57
CA GLY A 275 3.54 15.92 -41.44
C GLY A 275 2.72 15.95 -42.74
N ASP A 276 1.99 17.02 -43.07
CA ASP A 276 1.30 17.12 -44.37
C ASP A 276 1.06 18.58 -44.81
N GLY A 277 1.47 18.93 -46.03
CA GLY A 277 0.94 20.08 -46.77
C GLY A 277 1.56 21.47 -46.56
N ASN A 278 2.61 21.76 -47.35
CA ASN A 278 3.06 23.07 -47.87
C ASN A 278 2.17 24.32 -47.62
N LYS A 279 2.55 25.19 -46.67
CA LYS A 279 2.38 26.66 -46.72
C LYS A 279 3.48 27.38 -45.92
N PRO A 280 4.14 28.43 -46.44
CA PRO A 280 5.07 29.23 -45.66
C PRO A 280 4.31 30.21 -44.76
N MET A 281 4.63 30.20 -43.46
CA MET A 281 4.10 31.18 -42.49
C MET A 281 5.07 32.37 -42.39
N GLN A 282 4.56 33.57 -42.66
CA GLN A 282 5.27 34.83 -42.45
C GLN A 282 5.47 35.08 -40.95
N ILE A 283 6.70 35.41 -40.55
CA ILE A 283 7.04 35.89 -39.22
C ILE A 283 7.07 37.42 -39.28
N SER A 284 6.18 38.07 -38.54
CA SER A 284 6.24 39.52 -38.26
C SER A 284 6.43 39.75 -36.76
N ASP A 285 7.56 40.37 -36.44
CA ASP A 285 7.89 41.30 -35.36
C ASP A 285 7.60 41.00 -33.87
N ALA A 286 8.70 40.71 -33.17
CA ALA A 286 9.27 41.47 -32.05
C ALA A 286 8.55 41.53 -30.68
N THR A 287 9.07 40.75 -29.73
CA THR A 287 9.35 41.20 -28.34
C THR A 287 10.72 40.66 -27.88
N PRO A 288 11.52 41.40 -27.09
CA PRO A 288 12.91 41.07 -26.83
C PRO A 288 13.05 39.94 -25.79
N VAL A 289 13.68 38.84 -26.20
CA VAL A 289 14.06 37.72 -25.34
C VAL A 289 15.37 38.07 -24.62
N ASN A 290 15.36 37.99 -23.29
CA ASN A 290 16.55 38.17 -22.46
C ASN A 290 17.42 36.89 -22.51
N ASP A 291 18.59 37.00 -23.12
CA ASP A 291 19.44 35.87 -23.50
C ASP A 291 20.41 35.48 -22.35
N LEU A 292 20.10 34.40 -21.63
CA LEU A 292 20.95 33.82 -20.56
C LEU A 292 21.90 32.71 -21.09
N SER A 293 22.24 32.72 -22.37
CA SER A 293 23.04 31.66 -23.03
C SER A 293 24.52 31.56 -22.65
N THR A 294 25.01 32.26 -21.61
CA THR A 294 26.42 32.22 -21.19
C THR A 294 26.73 31.33 -19.98
N LEU A 295 25.74 30.62 -19.41
CA LEU A 295 25.93 29.96 -18.11
C LEU A 295 25.75 28.43 -18.05
N VAL A 296 25.79 27.70 -19.17
CA VAL A 296 25.91 26.22 -19.10
C VAL A 296 26.83 25.67 -20.20
N LYS A 297 28.01 25.19 -19.78
CA LYS A 297 28.93 24.41 -20.62
C LYS A 297 28.32 23.04 -20.91
N ARG A 298 28.13 22.75 -22.19
CA ARG A 298 27.74 21.43 -22.72
C ARG A 298 28.89 20.42 -22.57
N LYS A 299 28.59 19.24 -22.01
CA LYS A 299 29.34 17.99 -22.25
C LYS A 299 28.61 17.21 -23.34
N VAL A 300 29.37 16.63 -24.27
CA VAL A 300 28.95 16.10 -25.58
C VAL A 300 28.12 14.80 -25.47
N LYS A 301 27.19 14.66 -26.45
CA LYS A 301 26.29 13.55 -26.79
C LYS A 301 26.94 12.16 -26.89
N GLU A 302 26.16 11.14 -26.54
CA GLU A 302 26.06 9.90 -27.33
C GLU A 302 24.60 9.64 -27.74
N VAL A 303 24.46 9.06 -28.93
CA VAL A 303 23.23 8.93 -29.74
C VAL A 303 22.73 7.49 -29.61
N VAL A 304 21.42 7.29 -29.37
CA VAL A 304 20.76 5.99 -29.58
C VAL A 304 19.65 6.16 -30.61
N LYS A 305 19.66 5.24 -31.59
CA LYS A 305 18.74 5.16 -32.73
C LYS A 305 17.42 4.53 -32.30
N GLU A 306 16.33 5.07 -32.83
CA GLU A 306 15.01 4.44 -32.91
C GLU A 306 15.03 3.31 -33.96
N GLU A 307 14.35 2.19 -33.67
CA GLU A 307 13.71 1.36 -34.70
C GLU A 307 12.29 0.97 -34.27
N GLU A 308 11.47 0.77 -35.29
CA GLU A 308 10.03 1.01 -35.39
C GLU A 308 9.12 -0.02 -34.71
N ALA A 309 8.01 0.48 -34.18
CA ALA A 309 6.84 -0.31 -33.81
C ALA A 309 5.90 -0.51 -35.01
N LYS A 310 5.42 -1.74 -35.23
CA LYS A 310 4.19 -2.02 -35.99
C LYS A 310 3.35 -3.10 -35.31
N ASP A 311 2.11 -2.70 -35.02
CA ASP A 311 1.00 -3.47 -34.47
C ASP A 311 0.72 -4.81 -35.13
N LYS A 312 0.36 -5.82 -34.31
CA LYS A 312 -0.70 -6.79 -34.63
C LYS A 312 -1.22 -7.52 -33.37
N LYS A 313 -2.44 -7.12 -32.98
CA LYS A 313 -3.51 -7.90 -32.34
C LYS A 313 -3.24 -8.56 -30.97
N GLN A 314 -3.87 -7.94 -29.97
CA GLN A 314 -4.44 -8.52 -28.75
C GLN A 314 -4.64 -10.05 -28.81
N LYS A 315 -3.69 -10.77 -28.20
CA LYS A 315 -4.00 -11.92 -27.36
C LYS A 315 -3.60 -11.52 -25.96
N LEU A 316 -4.49 -11.75 -25.00
CA LEU A 316 -4.20 -11.58 -23.59
C LEU A 316 -3.06 -12.54 -23.24
N ASP A 317 -1.83 -12.05 -23.15
CA ASP A 317 -0.67 -12.87 -22.85
C ASP A 317 -0.71 -13.25 -21.37
N SER A 318 -1.26 -14.43 -21.08
CA SER A 318 -1.10 -15.13 -19.79
C SER A 318 0.36 -15.36 -19.39
N THR A 319 1.30 -15.03 -20.27
CA THR A 319 2.75 -15.16 -20.13
C THR A 319 3.38 -13.98 -19.39
N THR A 320 2.81 -12.77 -19.48
CA THR A 320 3.34 -11.55 -18.83
C THR A 320 3.15 -11.55 -17.30
N LEU A 321 2.24 -12.40 -16.80
CA LEU A 321 1.97 -12.61 -15.38
C LEU A 321 2.94 -13.59 -14.70
N LEU A 322 3.77 -14.32 -15.44
CA LEU A 322 4.77 -15.23 -14.87
C LEU A 322 6.05 -14.48 -14.51
N GLN A 323 5.94 -13.45 -13.68
CA GLN A 323 7.09 -12.73 -13.12
C GLN A 323 7.96 -13.70 -12.30
N LYS A 324 9.27 -13.48 -12.36
CA LYS A 324 10.33 -14.39 -11.88
C LYS A 324 10.35 -14.50 -10.34
N THR A 325 9.46 -15.32 -9.78
CA THR A 325 9.43 -15.85 -8.38
C THR A 325 8.09 -16.48 -8.01
N MET A 326 7.13 -16.61 -8.95
CA MET A 326 5.82 -17.17 -8.61
C MET A 326 5.85 -18.68 -8.33
N VAL A 327 4.96 -19.10 -7.43
CA VAL A 327 4.63 -20.50 -7.18
C VAL A 327 3.66 -20.97 -8.26
N VAL A 328 3.96 -22.13 -8.85
CA VAL A 328 3.19 -22.77 -9.90
C VAL A 328 2.82 -24.20 -9.49
N VAL A 329 1.69 -24.69 -9.98
CA VAL A 329 1.28 -26.10 -9.87
C VAL A 329 1.54 -26.79 -11.20
N ILE A 330 2.25 -27.92 -11.16
CA ILE A 330 2.50 -28.71 -12.38
C ILE A 330 1.22 -29.48 -12.73
N LEU A 331 0.75 -29.34 -13.96
CA LEU A 331 -0.50 -29.96 -14.40
C LEU A 331 -0.29 -31.38 -14.97
N GLN A 332 0.91 -31.68 -15.49
CA GLN A 332 1.15 -32.92 -16.23
C GLN A 332 2.48 -33.65 -15.92
N GLY A 333 2.48 -34.97 -16.15
CA GLY A 333 3.62 -35.86 -15.98
C GLY A 333 3.83 -36.36 -14.54
N ARG A 334 5.01 -36.95 -14.25
CA ARG A 334 5.34 -37.57 -12.95
C ARG A 334 5.17 -36.65 -11.73
N TYR A 335 5.27 -35.33 -11.93
CA TYR A 335 5.14 -34.34 -10.86
C TYR A 335 3.81 -33.57 -10.94
N ALA A 336 2.81 -34.09 -11.65
CA ALA A 336 1.47 -33.49 -11.68
C ALA A 336 0.91 -33.33 -10.25
N GLY A 337 0.27 -32.19 -10.00
CA GLY A 337 -0.24 -31.79 -8.68
C GLY A 337 0.84 -31.33 -7.69
N LYS A 338 2.13 -31.38 -8.05
CA LYS A 338 3.21 -30.88 -7.19
C LYS A 338 3.40 -29.38 -7.37
N LYS A 339 3.64 -28.70 -6.25
CA LYS A 339 3.96 -27.28 -6.20
C LYS A 339 5.44 -27.07 -6.51
N ALA A 340 5.72 -26.05 -7.31
CA ALA A 340 7.06 -25.68 -7.72
C ALA A 340 7.19 -24.16 -7.81
N VAL A 341 8.42 -23.67 -7.68
CA VAL A 341 8.77 -22.27 -7.83
C VAL A 341 9.47 -22.11 -9.17
N VAL A 342 9.12 -21.04 -9.88
CA VAL A 342 9.75 -20.69 -11.15
C VAL A 342 11.12 -20.05 -10.89
N VAL A 343 12.19 -20.71 -11.35
CA VAL A 343 13.58 -20.28 -11.12
C VAL A 343 14.07 -19.37 -12.24
N ARG A 344 13.74 -19.75 -13.48
CA ARG A 344 14.15 -19.02 -14.69
C ARG A 344 13.13 -19.26 -15.81
N ASN A 345 12.80 -18.18 -16.51
CA ASN A 345 11.90 -18.15 -17.64
C ASN A 345 12.69 -18.18 -18.95
N HIS A 346 12.12 -18.82 -19.96
CA HIS A 346 12.63 -18.82 -21.34
C HIS A 346 11.43 -18.65 -22.27
N ASP A 347 11.01 -17.40 -22.48
CA ASP A 347 9.78 -17.07 -23.20
C ASP A 347 9.93 -17.27 -24.72
N GLU A 348 11.11 -16.95 -25.26
CA GLU A 348 11.44 -17.09 -26.69
C GLU A 348 11.88 -18.52 -27.08
N GLY A 349 11.97 -19.44 -26.11
CA GLY A 349 12.50 -20.78 -26.32
C GLY A 349 14.03 -20.82 -26.56
N THR A 350 14.56 -22.02 -26.77
CA THR A 350 15.98 -22.26 -27.11
C THR A 350 16.09 -23.14 -28.35
N LYS A 351 17.29 -23.26 -28.94
CA LYS A 351 17.53 -24.12 -30.12
C LYS A 351 17.08 -25.58 -29.90
N ASP A 352 17.18 -26.07 -28.66
CA ASP A 352 16.74 -27.42 -28.27
C ASP A 352 15.23 -27.51 -28.01
N ARG A 353 14.57 -26.38 -27.69
CA ARG A 353 13.14 -26.30 -27.32
C ARG A 353 12.54 -24.99 -27.87
N PRO A 354 11.91 -25.00 -29.06
CA PRO A 354 11.44 -23.80 -29.74
C PRO A 354 10.14 -23.19 -29.13
N TYR A 355 9.69 -23.68 -27.98
CA TYR A 355 8.48 -23.23 -27.29
C TYR A 355 8.83 -22.59 -25.95
N GLY A 356 7.98 -21.69 -25.45
CA GLY A 356 8.14 -21.08 -24.13
C GLY A 356 8.15 -22.12 -23.00
N TYR A 357 9.17 -22.05 -22.14
CA TYR A 357 9.31 -22.97 -21.00
C TYR A 357 9.94 -22.28 -19.79
N ALA A 358 9.75 -22.86 -18.62
CA ALA A 358 10.46 -22.46 -17.41
C ALA A 358 11.25 -23.61 -16.79
N VAL A 359 12.32 -23.23 -16.11
CA VAL A 359 13.05 -24.08 -15.17
C VAL A 359 12.38 -23.95 -13.81
N VAL A 360 11.85 -25.06 -13.28
CA VAL A 360 11.15 -25.09 -12.00
C VAL A 360 11.85 -25.96 -10.97
N ALA A 361 11.83 -25.50 -9.73
CA ALA A 361 12.27 -26.23 -8.54
C ALA A 361 11.08 -26.45 -7.62
N GLY A 362 10.72 -27.70 -7.35
CA GLY A 362 9.53 -28.02 -6.57
C GLY A 362 9.75 -29.11 -5.54
N VAL A 363 8.71 -29.38 -4.75
CA VAL A 363 8.75 -30.35 -3.66
C VAL A 363 8.03 -31.64 -4.07
N GLU A 364 8.77 -32.74 -4.21
CA GLU A 364 8.22 -34.06 -4.53
C GLU A 364 7.55 -34.66 -3.30
N ARG A 365 8.22 -34.57 -2.14
CA ARG A 365 7.73 -35.02 -0.84
C ARG A 365 7.81 -33.90 0.20
N SER A 366 6.65 -33.62 0.79
CA SER A 366 6.42 -32.71 1.90
C SER A 366 7.29 -32.96 3.13
N PRO A 367 7.51 -31.91 3.93
CA PRO A 367 7.66 -32.13 5.36
C PRO A 367 6.34 -32.65 5.96
N LEU A 368 6.44 -33.59 6.90
CA LEU A 368 5.29 -34.15 7.61
C LEU A 368 4.93 -33.27 8.81
N LYS A 369 3.63 -33.27 9.19
CA LYS A 369 3.13 -32.58 10.39
C LYS A 369 4.01 -32.80 11.62
N VAL A 370 4.48 -31.70 12.19
CA VAL A 370 5.19 -31.62 13.46
C VAL A 370 4.20 -31.11 14.52
N THR A 371 4.26 -31.66 15.73
CA THR A 371 3.43 -31.21 16.86
C THR A 371 4.32 -30.90 18.06
N LYS A 372 3.90 -29.98 18.93
CA LYS A 372 4.64 -29.52 20.12
C LYS A 372 5.08 -30.69 21.05
N ALA A 373 4.32 -31.79 21.08
CA ALA A 373 4.66 -33.00 21.84
C ALA A 373 5.82 -33.86 21.27
N MET A 374 6.34 -33.56 20.07
CA MET A 374 7.39 -34.38 19.45
C MET A 374 8.78 -33.97 19.90
N GLY A 375 9.62 -34.96 20.25
CA GLY A 375 11.02 -34.72 20.54
C GLY A 375 11.85 -34.30 19.32
N LYS A 376 12.94 -33.56 19.57
CA LYS A 376 13.85 -32.97 18.55
C LYS A 376 14.27 -33.95 17.44
N LYS A 377 14.54 -35.23 17.77
CA LYS A 377 14.91 -36.28 16.81
C LYS A 377 13.78 -36.65 15.83
N LYS A 378 12.52 -36.60 16.28
CA LYS A 378 11.34 -36.91 15.45
C LYS A 378 10.96 -35.70 14.58
N THR A 379 11.08 -34.49 15.14
CA THR A 379 10.93 -33.22 14.40
C THR A 379 11.92 -33.14 13.25
N ALA A 380 13.22 -33.34 13.49
CA ALA A 380 14.25 -33.31 12.44
C ALA A 380 14.07 -34.38 11.33
N LYS A 381 13.37 -35.48 11.60
CA LYS A 381 13.03 -36.48 10.56
C LYS A 381 11.81 -36.08 9.74
N ARG A 382 10.85 -35.39 10.36
CA ARG A 382 9.59 -34.96 9.73
C ARG A 382 9.72 -33.67 8.95
N SER A 383 10.62 -32.77 9.33
CA SER A 383 10.92 -31.52 8.60
C SER A 383 11.72 -31.74 7.30
N LYS A 384 12.09 -32.98 6.95
CA LYS A 384 12.88 -33.26 5.74
C LYS A 384 12.04 -33.18 4.49
N VAL A 385 12.55 -32.49 3.47
CA VAL A 385 11.89 -32.36 2.16
C VAL A 385 12.65 -33.12 1.09
N LYS A 386 11.93 -33.56 0.05
CA LYS A 386 12.54 -34.13 -1.15
C LYS A 386 12.27 -33.18 -2.34
N PRO A 387 13.24 -32.39 -2.79
CA PRO A 387 13.04 -31.50 -3.93
C PRO A 387 13.20 -32.24 -5.27
N PHE A 388 12.61 -31.65 -6.31
CA PHE A 388 12.86 -32.00 -7.71
C PHE A 388 13.15 -30.74 -8.51
N VAL A 389 13.89 -30.92 -9.60
CA VAL A 389 14.21 -29.86 -10.57
C VAL A 389 13.83 -30.37 -11.95
N LYS A 390 13.09 -29.56 -12.70
CA LYS A 390 12.56 -29.96 -14.02
C LYS A 390 12.39 -28.74 -14.93
N ILE A 391 12.51 -28.98 -16.24
CA ILE A 391 12.11 -28.04 -17.28
C ILE A 391 10.66 -28.34 -17.68
N VAL A 392 9.78 -27.35 -17.66
CA VAL A 392 8.34 -27.52 -17.92
C VAL A 392 7.85 -26.42 -18.87
N ASN A 393 7.04 -26.80 -19.85
CA ASN A 393 6.36 -25.87 -20.76
C ASN A 393 5.29 -25.08 -19.98
N TYR A 394 5.08 -23.81 -20.32
CA TYR A 394 4.05 -22.97 -19.70
C TYR A 394 2.65 -23.57 -19.73
N ASN A 395 2.28 -24.27 -20.81
CA ASN A 395 0.98 -24.95 -20.92
C ASN A 395 0.77 -26.09 -19.90
N HIS A 396 1.85 -26.53 -19.24
CA HIS A 396 1.81 -27.63 -18.27
C HIS A 396 2.01 -27.14 -16.84
N MET A 397 1.85 -25.84 -16.61
CA MET A 397 1.94 -25.21 -15.31
C MET A 397 0.75 -24.26 -15.14
N MET A 398 0.21 -24.22 -13.93
CA MET A 398 -0.79 -23.24 -13.54
C MET A 398 -0.13 -22.21 -12.60
N PRO A 399 -0.08 -20.92 -12.96
CA PRO A 399 0.35 -19.88 -12.03
C PRO A 399 -0.59 -19.81 -10.85
N THR A 400 -0.03 -19.57 -9.66
CA THR A 400 -0.80 -19.25 -8.47
C THR A 400 -0.51 -17.82 -8.04
N ARG A 401 -1.40 -17.23 -7.24
CA ARG A 401 -1.27 -15.86 -6.71
C ARG A 401 -0.08 -15.70 -5.75
N TYR A 402 0.52 -16.79 -5.29
CA TYR A 402 1.60 -16.77 -4.31
C TYR A 402 2.96 -16.53 -4.98
N GLY A 403 3.63 -15.45 -4.61
CA GLY A 403 5.04 -15.21 -4.89
C GLY A 403 5.92 -15.84 -3.80
N LEU A 404 7.07 -16.40 -4.16
CA LEU A 404 8.08 -16.81 -3.19
C LEU A 404 9.42 -16.18 -3.57
N GLU A 405 9.82 -15.16 -2.82
CA GLU A 405 11.10 -14.49 -3.04
C GLU A 405 12.25 -15.28 -2.40
N LEU A 406 12.88 -16.08 -3.24
CA LEU A 406 14.10 -16.82 -2.92
C LEU A 406 15.17 -16.43 -3.95
N GLU A 407 15.80 -15.29 -3.73
CA GLU A 407 16.87 -14.78 -4.60
C GLU A 407 18.01 -15.78 -4.75
N GLN A 408 18.32 -16.51 -3.67
CA GLN A 408 19.34 -17.54 -3.59
C GLN A 408 19.09 -18.72 -4.55
N ILE A 409 17.85 -18.96 -5.00
CA ILE A 409 17.53 -20.05 -5.93
C ILE A 409 17.84 -19.66 -7.39
N LYS A 410 17.78 -18.36 -7.73
CA LYS A 410 17.86 -17.84 -9.11
C LYS A 410 19.21 -18.16 -9.81
N GLY A 411 20.27 -18.45 -9.06
CA GLY A 411 21.61 -18.81 -9.58
C GLY A 411 21.96 -20.30 -9.56
N THR A 412 21.14 -21.16 -8.92
CA THR A 412 21.52 -22.55 -8.60
C THR A 412 21.25 -23.57 -9.71
N VAL A 413 20.44 -23.19 -10.71
CA VAL A 413 20.05 -24.08 -11.82
C VAL A 413 20.20 -23.35 -13.15
N SER A 414 21.05 -23.90 -14.03
CA SER A 414 21.19 -23.47 -15.42
C SER A 414 20.57 -24.51 -16.36
N ALA A 415 20.43 -24.17 -17.64
CA ALA A 415 19.97 -25.14 -18.66
C ALA A 415 20.96 -26.33 -18.82
N GLU A 416 22.23 -26.11 -18.49
CA GLU A 416 23.31 -27.11 -18.59
C GLU A 416 23.24 -28.15 -17.45
N THR A 417 22.70 -27.76 -16.29
CA THR A 417 22.45 -28.65 -15.14
C THR A 417 21.61 -29.89 -15.51
N PHE A 418 20.84 -29.83 -16.60
CA PHE A 418 20.00 -30.94 -17.07
C PHE A 418 20.71 -31.92 -18.01
N LYS A 419 21.91 -31.58 -18.52
CA LYS A 419 22.70 -32.44 -19.42
C LYS A 419 23.49 -33.48 -18.64
N GLU A 420 23.98 -33.14 -17.45
CA GLU A 420 24.75 -34.05 -16.59
C GLU A 420 23.97 -34.49 -15.33
N PRO A 421 23.84 -35.80 -15.06
CA PRO A 421 23.14 -36.30 -13.86
C PRO A 421 23.75 -35.83 -12.53
N THR A 422 25.07 -35.67 -12.45
CA THR A 422 25.82 -35.27 -11.25
C THR A 422 25.47 -33.84 -10.82
N GLN A 423 25.51 -32.89 -11.75
CA GLN A 423 25.15 -31.49 -11.51
C GLN A 423 23.69 -31.35 -11.03
N ARG A 424 22.80 -32.17 -11.59
CA ARG A 424 21.40 -32.22 -11.16
C ARG A 424 21.23 -32.71 -9.73
N GLU A 425 22.07 -33.64 -9.26
CA GLU A 425 22.06 -34.09 -7.88
C GLU A 425 22.59 -33.03 -6.91
N ASP A 426 23.61 -32.27 -7.33
CA ASP A 426 24.18 -31.20 -6.51
C ASP A 426 23.22 -30.01 -6.39
N SER A 427 22.57 -29.58 -7.48
CA SER A 427 21.51 -28.55 -7.40
C SER A 427 20.35 -29.00 -6.51
N LYS A 428 19.98 -30.29 -6.51
CA LYS A 428 18.96 -30.82 -5.58
C LYS A 428 19.41 -30.76 -4.13
N LYS A 429 20.69 -30.98 -3.81
CA LYS A 429 21.20 -30.85 -2.43
C LYS A 429 21.14 -29.40 -1.96
N VAL A 430 21.47 -28.45 -2.82
CA VAL A 430 21.40 -27.01 -2.52
C VAL A 430 19.94 -26.59 -2.29
N ILE A 431 19.04 -26.89 -3.23
CA ILE A 431 17.61 -26.57 -3.11
C ILE A 431 16.99 -27.24 -1.88
N LYS A 432 17.42 -28.46 -1.54
CA LYS A 432 16.95 -29.13 -0.32
C LYS A 432 17.28 -28.33 0.94
N LYS A 433 18.52 -27.85 1.07
CA LYS A 433 18.94 -27.04 2.22
C LYS A 433 18.10 -25.75 2.31
N LEU A 434 17.93 -25.06 1.19
CA LEU A 434 17.15 -23.82 1.12
C LEU A 434 15.69 -24.02 1.52
N PHE A 435 15.05 -25.09 1.05
CA PHE A 435 13.67 -25.41 1.44
C PHE A 435 13.54 -25.87 2.89
N GLU A 436 14.54 -26.59 3.43
CA GLU A 436 14.55 -27.02 4.84
C GLU A 436 14.82 -25.85 5.81
N GLU A 437 15.65 -24.89 5.39
CA GLU A 437 15.96 -23.67 6.15
C GLU A 437 14.73 -22.76 6.22
N ARG A 438 14.10 -22.45 5.08
CA ARG A 438 12.82 -21.71 5.05
C ARG A 438 11.72 -22.36 5.88
N TYR A 439 11.60 -23.69 5.87
CA TYR A 439 10.60 -24.38 6.68
C TYR A 439 10.86 -24.27 8.19
N GLN A 440 12.12 -24.08 8.59
CA GLN A 440 12.51 -23.92 9.99
C GLN A 440 12.46 -22.48 10.47
N THR A 441 12.66 -21.50 9.58
CA THR A 441 12.59 -20.07 9.89
C THR A 441 11.20 -19.47 9.74
N ALA A 442 10.24 -20.19 9.12
CA ALA A 442 8.86 -19.73 8.99
C ALA A 442 8.17 -19.55 10.37
N PRO A 443 7.48 -18.43 10.62
CA PRO A 443 6.79 -18.15 11.88
C PRO A 443 5.80 -19.24 12.29
N SER A 444 5.67 -19.50 13.60
CA SER A 444 4.86 -20.60 14.14
C SER A 444 3.34 -20.47 13.89
N GLU A 445 2.85 -19.29 13.53
CA GLU A 445 1.43 -19.07 13.21
C GLU A 445 1.06 -19.55 11.80
N GLU A 446 1.97 -19.45 10.83
CA GLU A 446 1.82 -20.14 9.54
C GLU A 446 1.82 -21.66 9.70
N HIS A 447 2.55 -22.20 10.70
CA HIS A 447 2.56 -23.64 10.98
C HIS A 447 1.20 -24.16 11.49
N GLU A 448 0.38 -23.35 12.16
CA GLU A 448 -0.96 -23.75 12.63
C GLU A 448 -2.06 -23.40 11.61
N LEU A 449 -2.01 -22.23 10.94
CA LEU A 449 -2.99 -21.83 9.92
C LEU A 449 -2.88 -22.65 8.61
N HIS A 450 -1.68 -23.05 8.17
CA HIS A 450 -1.51 -23.94 7.00
C HIS A 450 -1.92 -25.40 7.25
N HIS A 451 -2.17 -25.79 8.51
CA HIS A 451 -2.75 -27.10 8.80
C HIS A 451 -4.29 -27.12 8.63
N SER A 452 -4.94 -25.94 8.65
CA SER A 452 -6.37 -25.79 8.41
C SER A 452 -6.67 -25.33 6.97
N TYR A 453 -5.92 -24.35 6.45
CA TYR A 453 -6.04 -23.87 5.08
C TYR A 453 -4.98 -24.53 4.20
N ARG A 454 -5.47 -25.50 3.43
CA ARG A 454 -4.71 -26.53 2.74
C ARG A 454 -3.74 -25.98 1.69
N LEU A 455 -2.50 -25.68 2.08
CA LEU A 455 -1.36 -25.66 1.15
C LEU A 455 -0.83 -27.09 0.87
N TRP A 456 -1.38 -28.12 1.53
CA TRP A 456 -0.96 -29.52 1.43
C TRP A 456 -2.08 -30.55 1.18
N ASP A 457 -3.32 -30.12 0.93
CA ASP A 457 -4.46 -31.02 1.11
C ASP A 457 -5.64 -30.73 0.13
N ILE A 458 -5.37 -30.08 -1.02
CA ILE A 458 -6.36 -29.80 -2.08
C ILE A 458 -6.69 -31.04 -2.96
N SER A 459 -6.06 -32.20 -2.73
CA SER A 459 -6.32 -33.39 -3.57
C SER A 459 -7.43 -34.33 -3.07
N TYR A 460 -8.12 -34.05 -1.96
CA TYR A 460 -9.14 -34.98 -1.43
C TYR A 460 -10.61 -34.58 -1.68
N ASN A 461 -10.93 -33.28 -1.82
CA ASN A 461 -12.33 -32.84 -1.96
C ASN A 461 -12.78 -32.54 -3.41
N ALA A 462 -11.87 -32.47 -4.38
CA ALA A 462 -12.23 -32.21 -5.78
C ALA A 462 -12.45 -33.48 -6.63
N LEU A 463 -12.16 -34.67 -6.09
CA LEU A 463 -12.25 -35.95 -6.81
C LEU A 463 -13.37 -36.89 -6.33
N ASN A 464 -14.17 -36.49 -5.33
CA ASN A 464 -15.27 -37.29 -4.80
C ASN A 464 -16.63 -36.54 -4.79
N SER A 465 -16.80 -35.54 -5.65
CA SER A 465 -18.09 -34.85 -5.82
C SER A 465 -19.01 -35.50 -6.87
N ASP A 466 -18.57 -36.56 -7.54
CA ASP A 466 -19.40 -37.39 -8.41
C ASP A 466 -19.30 -38.86 -7.96
N LYS A 467 -20.09 -39.21 -6.94
CA LYS A 467 -20.61 -40.56 -6.69
C LYS A 467 -21.76 -40.56 -5.70
#